data_AF-A0A317I2Z7-F1
#
_entry.id   AF-A0A317I2Z7-F1
#
_cell.length_a   1.000
_cell.length_b   1.000
_cell.length_c   1.000
_cell.angle_alpha   90.00
_cell.angle_beta   90.00
_cell.angle_gamma   90.00
#
_symmetry.space_group_name_H-M   'P 1'
#
loop_
_entity.id
_entity.type
_entity.pdbx_description
1 polymer ?
#
loop_
_entity_poly.entity_id
_entity_poly.type
_entity_poly.pdbx_seq_one_letter_code
_entity_poly.pdbx_strand_id
1 'polypeptide(L)'
;MVRFRASKLFHFPAIVSNSTSTQLLSPCGGRLIDLLIPSDELPDALADASELPSIQISDRSLCDLELLATGGFSPLDRFMTESDYGGVLEEMRLANGHLFPIPVALPISNDDHIRLGQQIGLRDSKNELVAVMTVEEVYVWDIAATATKIFGTNDLRHPLIAQMHRWGKRNVSGPLRVLRLPTHHDFRELRLTPAQTRTRLEAIGAENVVAFQTRNPLHRAHEEMTKRAANSVDGVLLLHPVVGMTKPGDIDHFTRVRSYKVLADHYYDPNRLLLALLPLAMRLAGPREALWHALIRRNYGANYIIVGRDHASPGNDSNGNPFYSPYAAQDLVQHFEDELGVKALSFGEFVYLPDEDRYEDVRNVNSDLKITQISGTKAREWYRDGGVEMPSWFARREVAEVIAETHPPRHKQGFCVWFTGLSAAGKSTTAEVLTVLLQELGRQVTLLDGDVVRNLLS
;
A
#
# COMPACT_ATOMS: atom_id res chain seq x y z
N MET A 1 28.12 13.66 -16.12
CA MET A 1 27.21 14.66 -16.71
C MET A 1 25.99 13.93 -17.25
N VAL A 2 25.00 13.68 -16.39
CA VAL A 2 23.81 12.88 -16.72
C VAL A 2 22.83 13.79 -17.47
N ARG A 3 22.60 13.51 -18.75
CA ARG A 3 21.58 14.20 -19.55
C ARG A 3 20.20 13.70 -19.11
N PHE A 4 19.53 14.48 -18.27
CA PHE A 4 18.09 14.35 -18.07
C PHE A 4 17.39 14.72 -19.38
N ARG A 5 16.77 13.74 -20.04
CA ARG A 5 15.70 14.04 -21.02
C ARG A 5 14.55 14.64 -20.22
N ALA A 6 14.25 15.91 -20.48
CA ALA A 6 13.08 16.56 -19.92
C ALA A 6 11.82 15.74 -20.28
N SER A 7 11.23 15.10 -19.27
CA SER A 7 9.86 14.60 -19.37
C SER A 7 8.95 15.79 -19.62
N LYS A 8 8.02 15.65 -20.57
CA LYS A 8 6.98 16.64 -20.81
C LYS A 8 6.31 16.96 -19.47
N LEU A 9 6.39 18.23 -19.07
CA LEU A 9 5.67 18.78 -17.94
C LEU A 9 4.17 18.45 -18.11
N PHE A 10 3.57 17.93 -17.05
CA PHE A 10 2.14 17.72 -16.92
C PHE A 10 1.40 19.00 -17.27
N HIS A 11 0.71 19.02 -18.41
CA HIS A 11 -0.24 20.07 -18.75
C HIS A 11 -1.63 19.47 -18.57
N PHE A 12 -2.21 19.65 -17.39
CA PHE A 12 -3.63 19.38 -17.18
C PHE A 12 -4.41 20.48 -17.93
N PRO A 13 -5.37 20.13 -18.79
CA PRO A 13 -6.18 21.13 -19.48
C PRO A 13 -7.01 21.93 -18.46
N ALA A 14 -7.19 23.23 -18.73
CA ALA A 14 -8.11 24.08 -17.98
C ALA A 14 -9.55 23.56 -18.19
N ILE A 15 -10.21 23.21 -17.08
CA ILE A 15 -11.56 22.63 -17.06
C ILE A 15 -12.58 23.75 -17.29
N VAL A 16 -13.44 23.58 -18.30
CA VAL A 16 -14.61 24.42 -18.55
C VAL A 16 -15.68 24.07 -17.52
N SER A 17 -16.11 25.06 -16.71
CA SER A 17 -17.10 24.88 -15.65
C SER A 17 -18.52 24.68 -16.20
N ASN A 18 -19.04 23.46 -16.10
CA ASN A 18 -20.49 23.24 -16.11
C ASN A 18 -20.97 23.08 -14.66
N SER A 19 -21.89 23.96 -14.25
CA SER A 19 -22.36 24.17 -12.88
C SER A 19 -23.50 23.22 -12.47
N THR A 20 -23.25 21.91 -12.51
CA THR A 20 -24.06 20.94 -11.77
C THR A 20 -23.21 20.47 -10.60
N SER A 21 -23.57 20.83 -9.36
CA SER A 21 -22.81 20.45 -8.17
C SER A 21 -22.93 18.95 -7.94
N THR A 22 -22.02 18.19 -8.53
CA THR A 22 -21.92 16.75 -8.30
C THR A 22 -21.51 16.50 -6.85
N GLN A 23 -22.41 15.96 -6.03
CA GLN A 23 -22.12 15.66 -4.63
C GLN A 23 -21.51 14.28 -4.49
N LEU A 24 -20.22 14.23 -4.16
CA LEU A 24 -19.55 12.99 -3.76
C LEU A 24 -20.17 12.43 -2.47
N LEU A 25 -20.03 11.12 -2.28
CA LEU A 25 -20.46 10.45 -1.05
C LEU A 25 -19.81 11.12 0.17
N SER A 26 -20.62 11.40 1.19
CA SER A 26 -20.14 12.03 2.42
C SER A 26 -19.09 11.13 3.12
N PRO A 27 -18.07 11.72 3.77
CA PRO A 27 -17.14 10.96 4.60
C PRO A 27 -17.86 10.13 5.66
N CYS A 28 -17.24 9.05 6.13
CA CYS A 28 -17.78 8.30 7.25
C CYS A 28 -17.81 9.21 8.50
N GLY A 29 -18.92 9.19 9.25
CA GLY A 29 -19.18 10.15 10.34
C GLY A 29 -19.61 11.55 9.88
N GLY A 30 -19.84 11.76 8.58
CA GLY A 30 -20.41 13.00 8.02
C GLY A 30 -19.39 14.10 7.70
N ARG A 31 -18.16 14.03 8.24
CA ARG A 31 -17.06 14.97 7.96
C ARG A 31 -15.71 14.26 7.95
N LEU A 32 -14.75 14.83 7.25
CA LEU A 32 -13.35 14.41 7.38
C LEU A 32 -12.82 14.89 8.73
N ILE A 33 -12.17 13.98 9.45
CA ILE A 33 -11.31 14.34 10.57
C ILE A 33 -10.08 15.07 10.02
N ASP A 34 -9.69 16.16 10.66
CA ASP A 34 -8.45 16.88 10.39
C ASP A 34 -7.74 17.08 11.72
N LEU A 35 -6.58 16.44 11.88
CA LEU A 35 -5.77 16.54 13.10
C LEU A 35 -4.53 17.42 12.89
N LEU A 36 -4.36 18.01 11.71
CA LEU A 36 -3.27 18.92 11.43
C LEU A 36 -3.47 20.21 12.22
N ILE A 37 -2.39 20.66 12.87
CA ILE A 37 -2.39 21.98 13.50
C ILE A 37 -2.45 23.05 12.41
N PRO A 38 -3.27 24.11 12.60
CA PRO A 38 -3.27 25.28 11.73
C PRO A 38 -1.86 25.87 11.54
N SER A 39 -1.56 26.37 10.34
CA SER A 39 -0.21 26.85 9.99
C SER A 39 0.28 28.03 10.85
N ASP A 40 -0.64 28.82 11.39
CA ASP A 40 -0.39 29.95 12.28
C ASP A 40 -0.06 29.52 13.72
N GLU A 41 -0.59 28.39 14.19
CA GLU A 41 -0.28 27.81 15.52
C GLU A 41 0.98 26.92 15.51
N LEU A 42 1.47 26.52 14.34
CA LEU A 42 2.56 25.57 14.19
C LEU A 42 3.89 26.00 14.85
N PRO A 43 4.35 27.27 14.75
CA PRO A 43 5.61 27.69 15.38
C PRO A 43 5.60 27.51 16.90
N ASP A 44 4.51 27.92 17.55
CA ASP A 44 4.35 27.83 19.01
C ASP A 44 4.22 26.37 19.44
N ALA A 45 3.42 25.58 18.71
CA ALA A 45 3.27 24.16 18.98
C ALA A 45 4.60 23.39 18.83
N LEU A 46 5.46 23.76 17.88
CA LEU A 46 6.79 23.16 17.73
C LEU A 46 7.74 23.55 18.87
N ALA A 47 7.70 24.80 19.34
CA ALA A 47 8.50 25.25 20.47
C ALA A 47 8.12 24.47 21.74
N ASP A 48 6.83 24.42 22.07
CA ASP A 48 6.31 23.69 23.23
C ASP A 48 6.64 22.19 23.14
N ALA A 49 6.43 21.60 21.96
CA ALA A 49 6.60 20.17 21.78
C ALA A 49 8.07 19.69 21.77
N SER A 50 9.03 20.61 21.59
CA SER A 50 10.46 20.29 21.58
C SER A 50 11.00 19.90 22.95
N GLU A 51 10.35 20.37 24.03
CA GLU A 51 10.72 20.08 25.42
C GLU A 51 10.02 18.84 25.98
N LEU A 52 9.03 18.30 25.27
CA LEU A 52 8.27 17.15 25.73
C LEU A 52 9.08 15.85 25.70
N PRO A 53 8.83 14.90 26.63
CA PRO A 53 9.28 13.53 26.46
C PRO A 53 8.71 12.99 25.15
N SER A 54 9.51 12.24 24.40
CA SER A 54 9.09 11.72 23.10
C SER A 54 9.37 10.25 22.94
N ILE A 55 8.52 9.58 22.16
CA ILE A 55 8.71 8.21 21.72
C ILE A 55 8.91 8.16 20.21
N GLN A 56 9.68 7.19 19.74
CA GLN A 56 9.83 6.91 18.32
C GLN A 56 8.75 5.92 17.88
N ILE A 57 7.97 6.28 16.87
CA ILE A 57 6.91 5.42 16.32
C ILE A 57 7.42 4.66 15.10
N SER A 58 6.85 3.48 14.86
CA SER A 58 7.21 2.66 13.70
C SER A 58 6.76 3.29 12.38
N ASP A 59 7.40 2.91 11.25
CA ASP A 59 6.95 3.35 9.92
C ASP A 59 5.49 2.97 9.62
N ARG A 60 4.99 1.88 10.20
CA ARG A 60 3.56 1.49 10.12
C ARG A 60 2.67 2.50 10.84
N SER A 61 3.03 2.81 12.09
CA SER A 61 2.33 3.81 12.90
C SER A 61 2.40 5.19 12.26
N LEU A 62 3.48 5.50 11.54
CA LEU A 62 3.62 6.74 10.77
C LEU A 62 2.66 6.80 9.57
N CYS A 63 2.50 5.69 8.83
CA CYS A 63 1.47 5.57 7.78
C CYS A 63 0.06 5.74 8.36
N ASP A 64 -0.20 5.13 9.52
CA ASP A 64 -1.49 5.26 10.19
C ASP A 64 -1.74 6.69 10.69
N LEU A 65 -0.72 7.35 11.24
CA LEU A 65 -0.77 8.75 11.67
C LEU A 65 -1.10 9.67 10.50
N GLU A 66 -0.51 9.45 9.32
CA GLU A 66 -0.81 10.24 8.11
C GLU A 66 -2.30 10.13 7.69
N LEU A 67 -2.87 8.93 7.77
CA LEU A 67 -4.28 8.69 7.43
C LEU A 67 -5.25 9.14 8.54
N LEU A 68 -4.85 9.11 9.81
CA LEU A 68 -5.57 9.76 10.90
C LEU A 68 -5.59 11.29 10.70
N ALA A 69 -4.41 11.86 10.43
CA ALA A 69 -4.22 13.31 10.32
C ALA A 69 -5.04 13.95 9.21
N THR A 70 -5.15 13.26 8.08
CA THR A 70 -5.78 13.78 6.86
C THR A 70 -7.23 13.35 6.69
N GLY A 71 -7.78 12.57 7.63
CA GLY A 71 -9.16 12.09 7.59
C GLY A 71 -9.38 10.84 6.73
N GLY A 72 -8.31 10.18 6.28
CA GLY A 72 -8.40 8.90 5.57
C GLY A 72 -9.06 7.80 6.41
N PHE A 73 -8.89 7.87 7.74
CA PHE A 73 -9.53 6.96 8.72
C PHE A 73 -10.77 7.55 9.41
N SER A 74 -11.36 8.63 8.90
CA SER A 74 -12.61 9.16 9.47
C SER A 74 -13.65 8.04 9.64
N PRO A 75 -14.35 7.96 10.79
CA PRO A 75 -14.43 8.97 11.85
C PRO A 75 -13.38 8.84 12.96
N LEU A 76 -12.41 7.92 12.85
CA LEU A 76 -11.38 7.73 13.86
C LEU A 76 -10.46 8.96 13.97
N ASP A 77 -10.31 9.50 15.18
CA ASP A 77 -9.59 10.76 15.46
C ASP A 77 -8.33 10.57 16.30
N ARG A 78 -8.01 9.33 16.65
CA ARG A 78 -6.90 8.94 17.53
C ARG A 78 -6.43 7.53 17.22
N PHE A 79 -5.27 7.17 17.75
CA PHE A 79 -4.98 5.74 17.93
C PHE A 79 -5.97 5.16 18.94
N MET A 80 -6.54 4.00 18.65
CA MET A 80 -7.73 3.49 19.33
C MET A 80 -7.57 3.36 20.85
N THR A 81 -8.60 3.80 21.58
CA THR A 81 -8.81 3.50 23.00
C THR A 81 -8.97 1.98 23.21
N GLU A 82 -8.89 1.51 24.45
CA GLU A 82 -9.17 0.10 24.75
C GLU A 82 -10.58 -0.31 24.33
N SER A 83 -11.56 0.59 24.50
CA SER A 83 -12.96 0.36 24.13
C SER A 83 -13.16 0.28 22.61
N ASP A 84 -12.60 1.22 21.84
CA ASP A 84 -12.65 1.16 20.37
C ASP A 84 -11.93 -0.09 19.86
N TYR A 85 -10.77 -0.39 20.44
CA TYR A 85 -9.97 -1.56 20.07
C TYR A 85 -10.78 -2.85 20.27
N GLY A 86 -11.39 -3.02 21.45
CA GLY A 86 -12.24 -4.17 21.76
C GLY A 86 -13.43 -4.30 20.82
N GLY A 87 -14.17 -3.21 20.59
CA GLY A 87 -15.31 -3.19 19.66
C GLY A 87 -14.93 -3.56 18.23
N VAL A 88 -13.76 -3.10 17.76
CA VAL A 88 -13.25 -3.41 16.43
C VAL A 88 -12.88 -4.89 16.31
N LEU A 89 -12.29 -5.48 17.36
CA LEU A 89 -11.98 -6.91 17.36
C LEU A 89 -13.24 -7.78 17.26
N GLU A 90 -14.25 -7.50 18.08
CA GLU A 90 -15.44 -8.35 18.21
C GLU A 90 -16.49 -8.08 17.14
N GLU A 91 -16.79 -6.80 16.90
CA GLU A 91 -17.98 -6.37 16.16
C GLU A 91 -17.64 -5.59 14.89
N MET A 92 -16.35 -5.32 14.64
CA MET A 92 -15.89 -4.41 13.59
C MET A 92 -16.48 -3.01 13.76
N ARG A 93 -16.65 -2.53 15.00
CA ARG A 93 -17.23 -1.23 15.29
C ARG A 93 -16.40 -0.45 16.30
N LEU A 94 -16.32 0.86 16.10
CA LEU A 94 -15.86 1.78 17.14
C LEU A 94 -16.88 1.85 18.28
N ALA A 95 -16.47 2.37 19.44
CA ALA A 95 -17.35 2.50 20.61
C ALA A 95 -18.56 3.41 20.35
N ASN A 96 -18.46 4.33 19.38
CA ASN A 96 -19.56 5.18 18.93
C ASN A 96 -20.50 4.50 17.92
N GLY A 97 -20.30 3.22 17.62
CA GLY A 97 -21.14 2.40 16.75
C GLY A 97 -20.76 2.43 15.27
N HIS A 98 -19.88 3.33 14.83
CA HIS A 98 -19.46 3.38 13.43
C HIS A 98 -18.66 2.14 13.03
N LEU A 99 -18.97 1.58 11.85
CA LEU A 99 -18.23 0.48 11.25
C LEU A 99 -16.75 0.84 11.07
N PHE A 100 -15.86 0.00 11.60
CA PHE A 100 -14.42 0.08 11.44
C PHE A 100 -13.79 -1.30 11.66
N PRO A 101 -13.31 -2.00 10.60
CA PRO A 101 -13.03 -3.44 10.72
C PRO A 101 -11.59 -3.81 11.08
N ILE A 102 -10.65 -2.85 11.13
CA ILE A 102 -9.23 -3.10 11.37
C ILE A 102 -8.74 -2.24 12.54
N PRO A 103 -8.04 -2.80 13.55
CA PRO A 103 -7.55 -2.02 14.66
C PRO A 103 -6.38 -1.11 14.24
N VAL A 104 -6.44 0.16 14.68
CA VAL A 104 -5.39 1.18 14.51
C VAL A 104 -4.93 1.63 15.89
N ALA A 105 -4.06 0.83 16.49
CA ALA A 105 -3.47 1.07 17.82
C ALA A 105 -2.01 1.54 17.71
N LEU A 106 -1.52 2.20 18.76
CA LEU A 106 -0.11 2.61 18.86
C LEU A 106 0.62 1.77 19.91
N PRO A 107 1.27 0.66 19.51
CA PRO A 107 2.07 -0.14 20.44
C PRO A 107 3.34 0.62 20.85
N ILE A 108 3.65 0.59 22.15
CA ILE A 108 4.81 1.27 22.75
C ILE A 108 5.82 0.28 23.33
N SER A 109 7.10 0.63 23.32
CA SER A 109 8.15 -0.19 23.94
C SER A 109 7.91 -0.38 25.44
N ASN A 110 8.49 -1.45 26.01
CA ASN A 110 8.46 -1.63 27.46
C ASN A 110 9.30 -0.55 28.18
N ASP A 111 10.32 -0.02 27.49
CA ASP A 111 11.22 1.01 28.01
C ASP A 111 10.62 2.42 27.94
N ASP A 112 9.48 2.58 27.25
CA ASP A 112 8.79 3.86 27.18
C ASP A 112 8.10 4.17 28.52
N HIS A 113 8.62 5.16 29.23
CA HIS A 113 8.09 5.64 30.51
C HIS A 113 6.95 6.63 30.28
N ILE A 114 5.74 6.10 30.07
CA ILE A 114 4.54 6.90 29.79
C ILE A 114 3.62 6.99 31.02
N ARG A 115 3.18 8.21 31.37
CA ARG A 115 2.20 8.47 32.43
C ARG A 115 0.89 9.00 31.85
N LEU A 116 -0.22 8.65 32.49
CA LEU A 116 -1.54 9.19 32.14
C LEU A 116 -1.58 10.71 32.36
N GLY A 117 -2.29 11.41 31.48
CA GLY A 117 -2.44 12.87 31.48
C GLY A 117 -1.21 13.65 30.97
N GLN A 118 -0.08 13.00 30.71
CA GLN A 118 1.11 13.68 30.19
C GLN A 118 1.00 13.90 28.68
N GLN A 119 1.64 14.96 28.19
CA GLN A 119 1.88 15.15 26.76
C GLN A 119 3.18 14.48 26.34
N ILE A 120 3.15 13.79 25.20
CA ILE A 120 4.33 13.17 24.59
C ILE A 120 4.49 13.60 23.13
N GLY A 121 5.73 13.79 22.70
CA GLY A 121 6.06 13.91 21.28
C GLY A 121 6.10 12.55 20.59
N LEU A 122 5.54 12.45 19.39
CA LEU A 122 5.69 11.31 18.49
C LEU A 122 6.74 11.65 17.44
N ARG A 123 7.77 10.82 17.32
CA ARG A 123 8.88 11.01 16.37
C ARG A 123 8.99 9.90 15.35
N ASP A 124 9.42 10.23 14.14
CA ASP A 124 9.68 9.23 13.10
C ASP A 124 11.03 8.50 13.30
N SER A 125 11.37 7.58 12.39
CA SER A 125 12.63 6.82 12.39
C SER A 125 13.89 7.68 12.30
N LYS A 126 13.78 8.97 11.92
CA LYS A 126 14.86 9.95 11.82
C LYS A 126 14.88 10.94 12.99
N ASN A 127 14.06 10.71 14.02
CA ASN A 127 13.84 11.58 15.18
C ASN A 127 13.17 12.92 14.86
N GLU A 128 12.54 13.07 13.70
CA GLU A 128 11.73 14.25 13.40
C GLU A 128 10.43 14.20 14.20
N LEU A 129 10.07 15.33 14.83
CA LEU A 129 8.83 15.46 15.59
C LEU A 129 7.64 15.63 14.65
N VAL A 130 6.70 14.68 14.67
CA VAL A 130 5.57 14.62 13.72
C VAL A 130 4.22 14.96 14.37
N ALA A 131 4.04 14.64 15.64
CA ALA A 131 2.80 14.92 16.37
C ALA A 131 3.03 15.02 17.88
N VAL A 132 2.04 15.55 18.59
CA VAL A 132 1.92 15.50 20.05
C VAL A 132 0.68 14.70 20.41
N MET A 133 0.79 13.84 21.42
CA MET A 133 -0.33 13.11 22.00
C MET A 133 -0.49 13.49 23.47
N THR A 134 -1.71 13.83 23.88
CA THR A 134 -2.07 13.86 25.31
C THR A 134 -2.50 12.45 25.70
N VAL A 135 -1.77 11.79 26.59
CA VAL A 135 -2.02 10.39 26.92
C VAL A 135 -3.24 10.26 27.82
N GLU A 136 -4.30 9.62 27.33
CA GLU A 136 -5.53 9.34 28.09
C GLU A 136 -5.58 7.88 28.56
N GLU A 137 -5.04 6.95 27.78
CA GLU A 137 -5.07 5.53 28.10
C GLU A 137 -3.74 4.83 27.77
N VAL A 138 -3.39 3.86 28.62
CA VAL A 138 -2.33 2.87 28.35
C VAL A 138 -2.88 1.50 28.74
N TYR A 139 -3.03 0.61 27.76
CA TYR A 139 -3.66 -0.69 27.97
C TYR A 139 -2.83 -1.83 27.40
N VAL A 140 -2.96 -3.01 27.99
CA VAL A 140 -2.33 -4.25 27.50
C VAL A 140 -3.25 -4.86 26.45
N TRP A 141 -2.66 -5.48 25.43
CA TRP A 141 -3.41 -6.14 24.38
C TRP A 141 -2.89 -7.55 24.14
N ASP A 142 -3.80 -8.46 23.80
CA ASP A 142 -3.47 -9.84 23.51
C ASP A 142 -3.24 -10.01 22.00
N ILE A 143 -1.97 -10.19 21.64
CA ILE A 143 -1.52 -10.39 20.25
C ILE A 143 -2.16 -11.62 19.62
N ALA A 144 -2.29 -12.73 20.36
CA ALA A 144 -2.83 -13.99 19.83
C ALA A 144 -4.35 -13.89 19.67
N ALA A 145 -5.05 -13.30 20.64
CA ALA A 145 -6.48 -13.04 20.52
C ALA A 145 -6.77 -12.09 19.35
N THR A 146 -5.96 -11.04 19.19
CA THR A 146 -6.04 -10.11 18.06
C THR A 146 -5.82 -10.83 16.74
N ALA A 147 -4.78 -11.66 16.65
CA ALA A 147 -4.46 -12.38 15.43
C ALA A 147 -5.60 -13.33 15.01
N THR A 148 -6.17 -14.04 15.98
CA THR A 148 -7.31 -14.92 15.78
C THR A 148 -8.54 -14.15 15.29
N LYS A 149 -8.89 -13.02 15.92
CA LYS A 149 -10.10 -12.25 15.58
C LYS A 149 -9.99 -11.49 14.27
N ILE A 150 -8.80 -10.96 13.95
CA ILE A 150 -8.59 -10.15 12.74
C ILE A 150 -8.21 -11.00 11.53
N PHE A 151 -7.31 -11.97 11.69
CA PHE A 151 -6.79 -12.76 10.57
C PHE A 151 -7.39 -14.17 10.50
N GLY A 152 -8.15 -14.61 11.51
CA GLY A 152 -8.70 -15.97 11.57
C GLY A 152 -7.68 -17.04 11.96
N THR A 153 -6.45 -16.67 12.34
CA THR A 153 -5.35 -17.60 12.58
C THR A 153 -4.27 -16.99 13.47
N ASN A 154 -3.40 -17.84 14.02
CA ASN A 154 -2.14 -17.45 14.69
C ASN A 154 -0.90 -17.86 13.87
N ASP A 155 -1.08 -18.28 12.62
CA ASP A 155 0.02 -18.74 11.77
C ASP A 155 1.02 -17.61 11.47
N LEU A 156 2.27 -17.80 11.90
CA LEU A 156 3.36 -16.84 11.70
C LEU A 156 3.76 -16.64 10.23
N ARG A 157 3.29 -17.49 9.30
CA ARG A 157 3.43 -17.24 7.87
C ARG A 157 2.60 -16.04 7.41
N HIS A 158 1.57 -15.64 8.17
CA HIS A 158 0.88 -14.39 7.93
C HIS A 158 1.83 -13.22 8.26
N PRO A 159 2.20 -12.35 7.31
CA PRO A 159 3.28 -11.38 7.49
C PRO A 159 3.07 -10.43 8.67
N LEU A 160 1.83 -10.03 8.93
CA LEU A 160 1.54 -9.15 10.05
C LEU A 160 1.60 -9.86 11.40
N ILE A 161 1.19 -11.13 11.50
CA ILE A 161 1.24 -11.86 12.77
C ILE A 161 2.70 -11.98 13.22
N ALA A 162 3.60 -12.37 12.31
CA ALA A 162 5.03 -12.37 12.57
C ALA A 162 5.60 -10.98 12.94
N GLN A 163 5.03 -9.90 12.42
CA GLN A 163 5.44 -8.55 12.79
C GLN A 163 4.96 -8.18 14.21
N MET A 164 3.70 -8.46 14.54
CA MET A 164 3.05 -8.11 15.80
C MET A 164 3.75 -8.72 17.02
N HIS A 165 4.30 -9.93 16.90
CA HIS A 165 5.08 -10.55 17.99
C HIS A 165 6.33 -9.76 18.40
N ARG A 166 6.79 -8.82 17.57
CA ARG A 166 7.92 -7.92 17.87
C ARG A 166 7.47 -6.55 18.36
N TRP A 167 6.17 -6.29 18.44
CA TRP A 167 5.63 -5.01 18.90
C TRP A 167 5.59 -4.93 20.42
N GLY A 168 5.42 -3.70 20.90
CA GLY A 168 5.14 -3.41 22.29
C GLY A 168 3.94 -4.15 22.86
N LYS A 169 4.01 -4.56 24.13
CA LYS A 169 2.91 -5.28 24.81
C LYS A 169 1.78 -4.38 25.30
N ARG A 170 1.98 -3.06 25.23
CA ARG A 170 1.02 -2.04 25.63
C ARG A 170 0.74 -1.14 24.44
N ASN A 171 -0.49 -0.65 24.35
CA ASN A 171 -0.87 0.42 23.44
C ASN A 171 -1.08 1.71 24.24
N VAL A 172 -0.87 2.84 23.58
CA VAL A 172 -1.20 4.17 24.11
C VAL A 172 -2.26 4.83 23.23
N SER A 173 -3.18 5.55 23.86
CA SER A 173 -4.23 6.31 23.17
C SER A 173 -4.41 7.69 23.80
N GLY A 174 -4.88 8.62 22.98
CA GLY A 174 -5.34 9.93 23.39
C GLY A 174 -5.39 10.91 22.22
N PRO A 175 -5.86 12.14 22.47
CA PRO A 175 -6.00 13.18 21.45
C PRO A 175 -4.66 13.50 20.79
N LEU A 176 -4.69 13.64 19.47
CA LEU A 176 -3.53 13.94 18.64
C LEU A 176 -3.57 15.39 18.15
N ARG A 177 -2.41 16.04 18.17
CA ARG A 177 -2.13 17.29 17.45
C ARG A 177 -0.99 17.03 16.47
N VAL A 178 -1.30 16.93 15.19
CA VAL A 178 -0.32 16.57 14.16
C VAL A 178 0.39 17.81 13.67
N LEU A 179 1.68 17.89 13.95
CA LEU A 179 2.53 19.04 13.64
C LEU A 179 2.89 19.08 12.16
N ARG A 180 3.11 17.91 11.56
CA ARG A 180 3.43 17.78 10.14
C ARG A 180 3.11 16.37 9.66
N LEU A 181 2.75 16.26 8.38
CA LEU A 181 2.67 14.97 7.71
C LEU A 181 4.07 14.39 7.48
N PRO A 182 4.19 13.06 7.35
CA PRO A 182 5.43 12.42 6.93
C PRO A 182 5.93 13.03 5.61
N THR A 183 7.23 13.30 5.54
CA THR A 183 7.81 13.92 4.35
C THR A 183 8.04 12.88 3.26
N HIS A 184 7.32 13.04 2.14
CA HIS A 184 7.52 12.24 0.94
C HIS A 184 8.19 13.06 -0.16
N HIS A 185 9.30 12.56 -0.70
CA HIS A 185 10.02 13.25 -1.77
C HIS A 185 9.65 12.75 -3.16
N ASP A 186 9.05 11.57 -3.24
CA ASP A 186 8.65 10.86 -4.45
C ASP A 186 7.19 11.11 -4.81
N PHE A 187 6.92 11.30 -6.10
CA PHE A 187 5.56 11.38 -6.67
C PHE A 187 4.60 12.31 -5.92
N ARG A 188 5.09 13.46 -5.44
CA ARG A 188 4.33 14.40 -4.59
C ARG A 188 3.02 14.83 -5.25
N GLU A 189 3.01 14.96 -6.57
CA GLU A 189 1.86 15.34 -7.37
C GLU A 189 0.73 14.29 -7.35
N LEU A 190 1.06 13.03 -7.04
CA LEU A 190 0.11 11.93 -6.98
C LEU A 190 -0.29 11.57 -5.53
N ARG A 191 0.43 12.06 -4.51
CA ARG A 191 0.11 11.82 -3.08
C ARG A 191 -0.94 12.81 -2.61
N LEU A 192 -2.20 12.53 -2.96
CA LEU A 192 -3.33 13.39 -2.64
C LEU A 192 -3.95 13.00 -1.29
N THR A 193 -4.23 13.98 -0.44
CA THR A 193 -5.05 13.77 0.77
C THR A 193 -6.52 13.47 0.40
N PRO A 194 -7.37 13.01 1.33
CA PRO A 194 -8.81 12.86 1.07
C PRO A 194 -9.46 14.15 0.55
N ALA A 195 -9.16 15.30 1.17
CA ALA A 195 -9.70 16.59 0.75
C ALA A 195 -9.25 16.97 -0.68
N GLN A 196 -7.96 16.79 -0.98
CA GLN A 196 -7.43 17.05 -2.33
C GLN A 196 -8.02 16.10 -3.37
N THR A 197 -8.18 14.82 -3.03
CA THR A 197 -8.77 13.81 -3.92
C THR A 197 -10.23 14.15 -4.23
N ARG A 198 -11.02 14.49 -3.21
CA ARG A 198 -12.41 14.95 -3.38
C ARG A 198 -12.50 16.17 -4.28
N THR A 199 -11.67 17.19 -4.04
CA THR A 199 -11.60 18.40 -4.88
C THR A 199 -11.33 18.05 -6.35
N ARG A 200 -10.40 17.11 -6.62
CA ARG A 200 -10.07 16.66 -7.98
C ARG A 200 -11.22 15.88 -8.62
N LEU A 201 -11.90 15.02 -7.88
CA LEU A 201 -13.04 14.24 -8.36
C LEU A 201 -14.26 15.13 -8.65
N GLU A 202 -14.54 16.11 -7.78
CA GLU A 202 -15.59 17.12 -7.98
C GLU A 202 -15.32 17.95 -9.25
N ALA A 203 -14.06 18.29 -9.52
CA ALA A 203 -13.67 19.00 -10.74
C ALA A 203 -13.85 18.15 -12.03
N ILE A 204 -13.77 16.82 -11.93
CA ILE A 204 -14.10 15.91 -13.04
C ILE A 204 -15.62 15.88 -13.27
N GLY A 205 -16.42 16.05 -12.21
CA GLY A 205 -17.87 16.22 -12.28
C GLY A 205 -18.66 14.91 -12.38
N ALA A 206 -18.03 13.74 -12.22
CA ALA A 206 -18.70 12.45 -12.27
C ALA A 206 -19.38 12.10 -10.93
N GLU A 207 -20.66 11.67 -10.97
CA GLU A 207 -21.41 11.27 -9.78
C GLU A 207 -20.88 9.97 -9.18
N ASN A 208 -20.50 9.03 -10.05
CA ASN A 208 -20.00 7.72 -9.64
C ASN A 208 -18.49 7.69 -9.69
N VAL A 209 -17.88 7.33 -8.57
CA VAL A 209 -16.44 7.17 -8.41
C VAL A 209 -16.16 5.72 -8.03
N VAL A 210 -15.50 5.00 -8.93
CA VAL A 210 -15.11 3.60 -8.75
C VAL A 210 -13.67 3.54 -8.29
N ALA A 211 -13.43 3.08 -7.07
CA ALA A 211 -12.08 2.91 -6.55
C ALA A 211 -11.47 1.55 -6.92
N PHE A 212 -10.20 1.56 -7.34
CA PHE A 212 -9.40 0.36 -7.52
C PHE A 212 -8.21 0.32 -6.56
N GLN A 213 -8.22 -0.65 -5.66
CA GLN A 213 -7.12 -0.98 -4.77
C GLN A 213 -6.09 -1.85 -5.50
N THR A 214 -4.81 -1.52 -5.38
CA THR A 214 -3.74 -2.42 -5.81
C THR A 214 -2.45 -2.24 -5.01
N ARG A 215 -1.66 -3.31 -4.93
CA ARG A 215 -0.26 -3.32 -4.47
C ARG A 215 0.69 -3.96 -5.49
N ASN A 216 0.18 -4.35 -6.65
CA ASN A 216 0.91 -5.04 -7.72
C ASN A 216 0.86 -4.22 -9.01
N PRO A 217 1.83 -4.37 -9.94
CA PRO A 217 1.69 -3.82 -11.28
C PRO A 217 0.38 -4.27 -11.93
N LEU A 218 -0.22 -3.39 -12.74
CA LEU A 218 -1.44 -3.70 -13.48
C LEU A 218 -1.08 -4.41 -14.80
N HIS A 219 -1.96 -5.32 -15.21
CA HIS A 219 -1.84 -6.16 -16.40
C HIS A 219 -3.08 -5.96 -17.25
N ARG A 220 -3.13 -6.57 -18.44
CA ARG A 220 -4.29 -6.42 -19.34
C ARG A 220 -5.60 -6.82 -18.67
N ALA A 221 -5.61 -7.91 -17.88
CA ALA A 221 -6.78 -8.31 -17.10
C ALA A 221 -7.27 -7.22 -16.13
N HIS A 222 -6.35 -6.56 -15.40
CA HIS A 222 -6.69 -5.45 -14.51
C HIS A 222 -7.16 -4.20 -15.28
N GLU A 223 -6.54 -3.93 -16.43
CA GLU A 223 -6.93 -2.85 -17.33
C GLU A 223 -8.39 -3.02 -17.78
N GLU A 224 -8.74 -4.20 -18.27
CA GLU A 224 -10.11 -4.50 -18.71
C GLU A 224 -11.11 -4.48 -17.55
N MET A 225 -10.77 -5.09 -16.41
CA MET A 225 -11.62 -5.11 -15.22
C MET A 225 -11.97 -3.68 -14.76
N THR A 226 -10.97 -2.82 -14.62
CA THR A 226 -11.19 -1.45 -14.15
C THR A 226 -11.97 -0.59 -15.15
N LYS A 227 -11.73 -0.76 -16.45
CA LYS A 227 -12.53 -0.11 -17.51
C LYS A 227 -13.99 -0.56 -17.49
N ARG A 228 -14.24 -1.87 -17.39
CA ARG A 228 -15.61 -2.42 -17.30
C ARG A 228 -16.33 -1.92 -16.05
N ALA A 229 -15.66 -1.91 -14.90
CA ALA A 229 -16.22 -1.43 -13.64
C ALA A 229 -16.61 0.05 -13.71
N ALA A 230 -15.73 0.91 -14.24
CA ALA A 230 -16.04 2.33 -14.43
C ALA A 230 -17.19 2.52 -15.42
N ASN A 231 -17.20 1.79 -16.54
CA ASN A 231 -18.26 1.89 -17.55
C ASN A 231 -19.62 1.37 -17.06
N SER A 232 -19.67 0.32 -16.24
CA SER A 232 -20.93 -0.28 -15.79
C SER A 232 -21.78 0.64 -14.92
N VAL A 233 -21.18 1.68 -14.34
CA VAL A 233 -21.86 2.68 -13.51
C VAL A 233 -21.68 4.10 -14.05
N ASP A 234 -21.20 4.24 -15.30
CA ASP A 234 -20.85 5.53 -15.90
C ASP A 234 -20.02 6.44 -14.97
N GLY A 235 -18.96 5.87 -14.40
CA GLY A 235 -18.15 6.52 -13.38
C GLY A 235 -16.78 6.99 -13.85
N VAL A 236 -16.10 7.71 -12.95
CA VAL A 236 -14.66 7.98 -12.98
C VAL A 236 -13.92 6.91 -12.18
N LEU A 237 -12.80 6.44 -12.71
CA LEU A 237 -11.92 5.49 -12.01
C LEU A 237 -10.97 6.25 -11.08
N LEU A 238 -11.07 5.99 -9.78
CA LEU A 238 -10.04 6.35 -8.81
C LEU A 238 -9.03 5.18 -8.73
N LEU A 239 -7.99 5.23 -9.56
CA LEU A 239 -6.88 4.27 -9.50
C LEU A 239 -6.02 4.63 -8.29
N HIS A 240 -6.12 3.82 -7.23
CA HIS A 240 -5.67 4.22 -5.90
C HIS A 240 -4.65 3.22 -5.31
N PRO A 241 -3.47 3.03 -5.92
CA PRO A 241 -2.47 2.09 -5.44
C PRO A 241 -1.93 2.44 -4.06
N VAL A 242 -1.62 1.41 -3.28
CA VAL A 242 -0.90 1.55 -2.01
C VAL A 242 0.60 1.74 -2.26
N VAL A 243 1.17 2.77 -1.63
CA VAL A 243 2.61 3.08 -1.64
C VAL A 243 3.22 3.19 -0.25
N GLY A 244 2.44 2.91 0.80
CA GLY A 244 2.95 2.60 2.13
C GLY A 244 3.46 1.16 2.21
N MET A 245 3.25 0.49 3.34
CA MET A 245 3.70 -0.89 3.54
C MET A 245 2.78 -1.90 2.83
N THR A 246 3.32 -2.71 1.93
CA THR A 246 2.59 -3.79 1.24
C THR A 246 3.08 -5.17 1.69
N LYS A 247 2.82 -6.24 0.92
CA LYS A 247 3.27 -7.59 1.28
C LYS A 247 4.79 -7.70 1.06
N PRO A 248 5.54 -8.30 2.00
CA PRO A 248 6.96 -8.60 1.78
C PRO A 248 7.19 -9.39 0.49
N GLY A 249 8.13 -8.92 -0.33
CA GLY A 249 8.45 -9.49 -1.63
C GLY A 249 7.60 -8.99 -2.81
N ASP A 250 6.67 -8.06 -2.58
CA ASP A 250 6.03 -7.30 -3.66
C ASP A 250 7.09 -6.43 -4.38
N ILE A 251 6.81 -6.10 -5.65
CA ILE A 251 7.62 -5.13 -6.40
C ILE A 251 7.58 -3.77 -5.71
N ASP A 252 8.72 -3.09 -5.69
CA ASP A 252 8.87 -1.77 -5.09
C ASP A 252 7.87 -0.76 -5.67
N HIS A 253 7.47 0.21 -4.86
CA HIS A 253 6.44 1.15 -5.30
C HIS A 253 6.91 2.09 -6.41
N PHE A 254 8.21 2.36 -6.57
CA PHE A 254 8.69 3.20 -7.66
C PHE A 254 8.42 2.55 -9.01
N THR A 255 8.75 1.27 -9.16
CA THR A 255 8.46 0.48 -10.36
C THR A 255 6.96 0.38 -10.62
N ARG A 256 6.16 0.13 -9.57
CA ARG A 256 4.70 0.08 -9.68
C ARG A 256 4.11 1.41 -10.14
N VAL A 257 4.51 2.52 -9.52
CA VAL A 257 4.00 3.85 -9.86
C VAL A 257 4.40 4.26 -11.29
N ARG A 258 5.63 3.99 -11.72
CA ARG A 258 6.02 4.20 -13.13
C ARG A 258 5.13 3.39 -14.09
N SER A 259 4.82 2.14 -13.74
CA SER A 259 3.92 1.28 -14.53
C SER A 259 2.49 1.83 -14.57
N TYR A 260 1.97 2.35 -13.46
CA TYR A 260 0.63 2.96 -13.43
C TYR A 260 0.54 4.23 -14.25
N LYS A 261 1.59 5.08 -14.23
CA LYS A 261 1.66 6.30 -15.05
C LYS A 261 1.63 5.95 -16.54
N VAL A 262 2.43 4.96 -16.97
CA VAL A 262 2.37 4.44 -18.34
C VAL A 262 0.96 3.99 -18.72
N LEU A 263 0.29 3.24 -17.85
CA LEU A 263 -1.07 2.81 -18.13
C LEU A 263 -2.04 3.98 -18.23
N ALA A 264 -2.00 4.89 -17.26
CA ALA A 264 -2.84 6.09 -17.20
C ALA A 264 -2.70 6.95 -18.45
N ASP A 265 -1.46 7.23 -18.88
CA ASP A 265 -1.16 8.15 -19.97
C ASP A 265 -1.51 7.59 -21.35
N HIS A 266 -1.39 6.27 -21.54
CA HIS A 266 -1.51 5.64 -22.86
C HIS A 266 -2.83 4.89 -23.09
N TYR A 267 -3.51 4.44 -22.02
CA TYR A 267 -4.60 3.47 -22.15
C TYR A 267 -5.89 3.85 -21.42
N TYR A 268 -5.91 4.94 -20.64
CA TYR A 268 -7.12 5.45 -20.01
C TYR A 268 -7.47 6.83 -20.56
N ASP A 269 -8.77 7.16 -20.50
CA ASP A 269 -9.22 8.52 -20.77
C ASP A 269 -8.84 9.43 -19.57
N PRO A 270 -8.06 10.50 -19.78
CA PRO A 270 -7.66 11.41 -18.70
C PRO A 270 -8.84 12.12 -18.02
N ASN A 271 -10.01 12.20 -18.66
CA ASN A 271 -11.22 12.77 -18.06
C ASN A 271 -12.03 11.76 -17.25
N ARG A 272 -11.65 10.47 -17.29
CA ARG A 272 -12.33 9.38 -16.56
C ARG A 272 -11.41 8.60 -15.63
N LEU A 273 -10.23 9.14 -15.34
CA LEU A 273 -9.25 8.55 -14.44
C LEU A 273 -8.67 9.61 -13.50
N LEU A 274 -8.60 9.27 -12.22
CA LEU A 274 -7.74 9.94 -11.25
C LEU A 274 -6.77 8.91 -10.67
N LEU A 275 -5.46 9.10 -10.93
CA LEU A 275 -4.39 8.35 -10.28
C LEU A 275 -3.97 9.08 -9.01
N ALA A 276 -4.17 8.46 -7.85
CA ALA A 276 -3.75 8.98 -6.55
C ALA A 276 -3.05 7.88 -5.74
N LEU A 277 -2.03 8.22 -4.95
CA LEU A 277 -1.27 7.26 -4.15
C LEU A 277 -1.77 7.24 -2.71
N LEU A 278 -2.03 6.05 -2.19
CA LEU A 278 -2.48 5.84 -0.82
C LEU A 278 -1.31 5.46 0.10
N PRO A 279 -0.96 6.27 1.14
CA PRO A 279 0.10 5.95 2.10
C PRO A 279 -0.36 4.92 3.16
N LEU A 280 -1.12 3.90 2.75
CA LEU A 280 -1.63 2.87 3.66
C LEU A 280 -0.56 1.83 3.99
N ALA A 281 -0.48 1.45 5.27
CA ALA A 281 0.22 0.24 5.67
C ALA A 281 -0.77 -0.94 5.69
N MET A 282 -0.73 -1.79 4.67
CA MET A 282 -1.64 -2.94 4.57
C MET A 282 -1.42 -3.93 5.73
N ARG A 283 -2.50 -4.59 6.14
CA ARG A 283 -2.51 -5.61 7.20
C ARG A 283 -2.49 -7.03 6.62
N LEU A 284 -2.83 -7.15 5.34
CA LEU A 284 -3.14 -8.39 4.63
C LEU A 284 -4.29 -9.19 5.28
N ALA A 285 -5.27 -8.50 5.87
CA ALA A 285 -6.37 -9.11 6.62
C ALA A 285 -7.58 -9.51 5.75
N GLY A 286 -7.35 -9.79 4.47
CA GLY A 286 -8.35 -10.34 3.54
C GLY A 286 -9.71 -9.62 3.62
N PRO A 287 -10.80 -10.30 4.04
CA PRO A 287 -12.12 -9.71 4.11
C PRO A 287 -12.23 -8.43 4.95
N ARG A 288 -11.71 -8.42 6.19
CA ARG A 288 -11.80 -7.24 7.07
C ARG A 288 -11.07 -6.05 6.46
N GLU A 289 -9.95 -6.28 5.77
CA GLU A 289 -9.21 -5.22 5.09
C GLU A 289 -9.87 -4.78 3.78
N ALA A 290 -10.62 -5.64 3.09
CA ALA A 290 -11.46 -5.22 1.96
C ALA A 290 -12.54 -4.22 2.41
N LEU A 291 -13.19 -4.48 3.54
CA LEU A 291 -14.16 -3.57 4.14
C LEU A 291 -13.49 -2.27 4.63
N TRP A 292 -12.29 -2.37 5.20
CA TRP A 292 -11.50 -1.19 5.57
C TRP A 292 -11.12 -0.35 4.35
N HIS A 293 -10.72 -0.99 3.26
CA HIS A 293 -10.43 -0.31 2.00
C HIS A 293 -11.66 0.42 1.45
N ALA A 294 -12.85 -0.16 1.57
CA ALA A 294 -14.09 0.50 1.17
C ALA A 294 -14.34 1.75 2.02
N LEU A 295 -14.15 1.67 3.34
CA LEU A 295 -14.27 2.81 4.25
C LEU A 295 -13.27 3.92 3.94
N ILE A 296 -12.00 3.56 3.74
CA ILE A 296 -10.97 4.52 3.35
C ILE A 296 -11.38 5.18 2.03
N ARG A 297 -11.84 4.42 1.04
CA ARG A 297 -12.22 4.96 -0.28
C ARG A 297 -13.47 5.83 -0.23
N ARG A 298 -14.43 5.55 0.67
CA ARG A 298 -15.50 6.49 1.02
C ARG A 298 -14.94 7.82 1.46
N ASN A 299 -13.98 7.83 2.39
CA ASN A 299 -13.38 9.07 2.87
C ASN A 299 -12.66 9.84 1.75
N TYR A 300 -12.12 9.16 0.75
CA TYR A 300 -11.54 9.78 -0.45
C TYR A 300 -12.56 10.15 -1.55
N GLY A 301 -13.86 9.87 -1.36
CA GLY A 301 -14.95 10.29 -2.25
C GLY A 301 -15.52 9.20 -3.15
N ALA A 302 -15.12 7.94 -3.00
CA ALA A 302 -15.65 6.83 -3.77
C ALA A 302 -17.00 6.33 -3.21
N ASN A 303 -17.94 6.01 -4.11
CA ASN A 303 -19.20 5.33 -3.80
C ASN A 303 -19.27 3.89 -4.36
N TYR A 304 -18.26 3.48 -5.12
CA TYR A 304 -18.05 2.11 -5.55
C TYR A 304 -16.61 1.66 -5.28
N ILE A 305 -16.43 0.38 -4.99
CA ILE A 305 -15.09 -0.24 -4.90
C ILE A 305 -15.06 -1.57 -5.65
N ILE A 306 -14.01 -1.78 -6.42
CA ILE A 306 -13.73 -3.07 -7.05
C ILE A 306 -13.18 -4.03 -5.98
N VAL A 307 -13.84 -5.18 -5.83
CA VAL A 307 -13.39 -6.25 -4.94
C VAL A 307 -13.17 -7.52 -5.78
N GLY A 308 -11.90 -7.83 -6.02
CA GLY A 308 -11.50 -9.00 -6.80
C GLY A 308 -11.37 -10.27 -5.95
N ARG A 309 -10.99 -11.37 -6.61
CA ARG A 309 -10.57 -12.61 -5.97
C ARG A 309 -9.37 -12.36 -5.03
N ASP A 310 -9.37 -12.99 -3.86
CA ASP A 310 -8.30 -12.93 -2.85
C ASP A 310 -7.92 -11.50 -2.42
N HIS A 311 -8.89 -10.58 -2.41
CA HIS A 311 -8.64 -9.18 -2.08
C HIS A 311 -7.93 -9.03 -0.74
N ALA A 312 -6.82 -8.29 -0.72
CA ALA A 312 -5.96 -8.12 0.45
C ALA A 312 -5.44 -9.41 1.12
N SER A 313 -5.43 -10.55 0.42
CA SER A 313 -4.90 -11.82 0.95
C SER A 313 -3.36 -11.88 0.91
N PRO A 314 -2.71 -12.48 1.93
CA PRO A 314 -1.28 -12.80 1.91
C PRO A 314 -0.97 -14.10 1.15
N GLY A 315 -1.97 -14.82 0.63
CA GLY A 315 -1.81 -16.08 -0.10
C GLY A 315 -2.06 -17.28 0.79
N ASN A 316 -1.11 -18.21 0.86
CA ASN A 316 -1.30 -19.49 1.54
C ASN A 316 -0.58 -19.56 2.89
N ASP A 317 -1.19 -20.28 3.82
CA ASP A 317 -0.74 -20.64 5.16
C ASP A 317 0.40 -21.67 5.14
N SER A 318 0.88 -22.05 6.32
CA SER A 318 1.99 -22.99 6.50
C SER A 318 1.69 -24.40 5.99
N ASN A 319 0.41 -24.76 5.84
CA ASN A 319 -0.05 -26.04 5.32
C ASN A 319 -0.29 -26.00 3.79
N GLY A 320 -0.15 -24.84 3.16
CA GLY A 320 -0.38 -24.64 1.73
C GLY A 320 -1.82 -24.27 1.35
N ASN A 321 -2.71 -24.08 2.33
CA ASN A 321 -4.09 -23.66 2.12
C ASN A 321 -4.19 -22.13 2.03
N PRO A 322 -5.11 -21.54 1.25
CA PRO A 322 -5.35 -20.10 1.28
C PRO A 322 -5.72 -19.60 2.69
N PHE A 323 -5.16 -18.47 3.11
CA PHE A 323 -5.51 -17.83 4.40
C PHE A 323 -7.00 -17.45 4.49
N TYR A 324 -7.59 -17.11 3.35
CA TYR A 324 -8.99 -16.71 3.23
C TYR A 324 -9.63 -17.41 2.05
N SER A 325 -10.94 -17.66 2.13
CA SER A 325 -11.70 -18.09 0.95
C SER A 325 -11.59 -17.04 -0.16
N PRO A 326 -11.46 -17.44 -1.45
CA PRO A 326 -11.18 -16.50 -2.54
C PRO A 326 -12.18 -15.36 -2.71
N TYR A 327 -13.43 -15.55 -2.27
CA TYR A 327 -14.51 -14.56 -2.41
C TYR A 327 -15.01 -14.00 -1.08
N ALA A 328 -14.46 -14.41 0.07
CA ALA A 328 -14.92 -13.94 1.39
C ALA A 328 -14.84 -12.42 1.55
N ALA A 329 -13.92 -11.76 0.84
CA ALA A 329 -13.83 -10.31 0.82
C ALA A 329 -15.00 -9.66 0.08
N GLN A 330 -15.51 -10.28 -0.98
CA GLN A 330 -16.69 -9.80 -1.70
C GLN A 330 -17.92 -9.93 -0.79
N ASP A 331 -18.10 -11.10 -0.19
CA ASP A 331 -19.23 -11.39 0.69
C ASP A 331 -19.29 -10.39 1.85
N LEU A 332 -18.15 -10.11 2.51
CA LEU A 332 -18.12 -9.19 3.64
C LEU A 332 -18.39 -7.74 3.24
N VAL A 333 -17.82 -7.26 2.13
CA VAL A 333 -18.07 -5.88 1.68
C VAL A 333 -19.52 -5.70 1.25
N GLN A 334 -20.08 -6.68 0.51
CA GLN A 334 -21.50 -6.67 0.12
C GLN A 334 -22.42 -6.67 1.33
N HIS A 335 -22.11 -7.42 2.39
CA HIS A 335 -22.91 -7.44 3.60
C HIS A 335 -23.04 -6.05 4.27
N PHE A 336 -22.02 -5.21 4.16
CA PHE A 336 -21.98 -3.88 4.79
C PHE A 336 -22.14 -2.72 3.79
N GLU A 337 -22.45 -2.98 2.51
CA GLU A 337 -22.42 -1.94 1.49
C GLU A 337 -23.48 -0.85 1.69
N ASP A 338 -24.65 -1.22 2.21
CA ASP A 338 -25.73 -0.29 2.53
C ASP A 338 -25.37 0.63 3.72
N GLU A 339 -24.82 0.06 4.79
CA GLU A 339 -24.37 0.83 5.97
C GLU A 339 -23.21 1.75 5.60
N LEU A 340 -22.26 1.25 4.82
CA LEU A 340 -21.09 2.00 4.40
C LEU A 340 -21.40 2.99 3.29
N GLY A 341 -22.48 2.82 2.52
CA GLY A 341 -22.80 3.62 1.34
C GLY A 341 -21.82 3.42 0.17
N VAL A 342 -20.97 2.39 0.22
CA VAL A 342 -20.01 2.06 -0.85
C VAL A 342 -20.36 0.69 -1.41
N LYS A 343 -20.80 0.66 -2.67
CA LYS A 343 -21.22 -0.56 -3.35
C LYS A 343 -20.03 -1.38 -3.84
N ALA A 344 -20.09 -2.70 -3.65
CA ALA A 344 -19.06 -3.60 -4.15
C ALA A 344 -19.30 -3.92 -5.63
N LEU A 345 -18.30 -3.66 -6.47
CA LEU A 345 -18.22 -4.21 -7.83
C LEU A 345 -17.38 -5.50 -7.79
N SER A 346 -18.08 -6.62 -7.66
CA SER A 346 -17.48 -7.94 -7.48
C SER A 346 -17.11 -8.59 -8.79
N PHE A 347 -15.81 -8.85 -8.98
CA PHE A 347 -15.27 -9.52 -10.15
C PHE A 347 -14.64 -10.86 -9.78
N GLY A 348 -14.87 -11.87 -10.62
CA GLY A 348 -14.15 -13.13 -10.58
C GLY A 348 -12.73 -12.98 -11.10
N GLU A 349 -12.10 -14.11 -11.41
CA GLU A 349 -10.83 -14.11 -12.11
C GLU A 349 -11.05 -13.75 -13.59
N PHE A 350 -10.28 -12.77 -14.09
CA PHE A 350 -10.31 -12.43 -15.50
C PHE A 350 -9.34 -13.32 -16.26
N VAL A 351 -9.86 -14.04 -17.26
CA VAL A 351 -9.10 -14.92 -18.14
C VAL A 351 -9.00 -14.32 -19.54
N TYR A 352 -7.95 -14.70 -20.27
CA TYR A 352 -7.78 -14.34 -21.68
C TYR A 352 -8.35 -15.43 -22.58
N LEU A 353 -9.14 -15.06 -23.58
CA LEU A 353 -9.73 -15.93 -24.60
C LEU A 353 -8.93 -15.77 -25.90
N PRO A 354 -7.97 -16.66 -26.22
CA PRO A 354 -7.03 -16.43 -27.32
C PRO A 354 -7.67 -16.39 -28.69
N ASP A 355 -8.74 -17.16 -28.89
CA ASP A 355 -9.42 -17.27 -30.18
C ASP A 355 -10.26 -16.01 -30.48
N GLU A 356 -10.54 -15.18 -29.46
CA GLU A 356 -11.36 -13.97 -29.55
C GLU A 356 -10.57 -12.68 -29.23
N ASP A 357 -9.28 -12.80 -28.87
CA ASP A 357 -8.40 -11.71 -28.41
C ASP A 357 -9.07 -10.75 -27.41
N ARG A 358 -9.77 -11.32 -26.42
CA ARG A 358 -10.45 -10.55 -25.36
C ARG A 358 -10.33 -11.20 -24.00
N TYR A 359 -10.74 -10.46 -22.98
CA TYR A 359 -10.74 -10.91 -21.59
C TYR A 359 -12.18 -11.11 -21.14
N GLU A 360 -12.40 -12.04 -20.24
CA GLU A 360 -13.72 -12.27 -19.65
C GLU A 360 -13.59 -12.71 -18.20
N ASP A 361 -14.58 -12.36 -17.40
CA ASP A 361 -14.74 -12.94 -16.07
C ASP A 361 -15.02 -14.43 -16.21
N VAL A 362 -14.26 -15.29 -15.54
CA VAL A 362 -14.38 -16.75 -15.64
C VAL A 362 -15.81 -17.24 -15.36
N ARG A 363 -16.60 -16.50 -14.58
CA ARG A 363 -18.01 -16.81 -14.28
C ARG A 363 -18.92 -16.72 -15.51
N ASN A 364 -18.50 -15.99 -16.55
CA ASN A 364 -19.25 -15.77 -17.79
C ASN A 364 -18.68 -16.58 -18.98
N VAL A 365 -17.70 -17.44 -18.75
CA VAL A 365 -17.04 -18.22 -19.81
C VAL A 365 -17.69 -19.60 -19.92
N ASN A 366 -18.11 -19.98 -21.13
CA ASN A 366 -18.61 -21.32 -21.43
C ASN A 366 -17.47 -22.35 -21.44
N SER A 367 -17.75 -23.60 -21.06
CA SER A 367 -16.76 -24.68 -20.94
C SER A 367 -15.99 -24.99 -22.22
N ASP A 368 -16.57 -24.66 -23.38
CA ASP A 368 -16.03 -25.02 -24.70
C ASP A 368 -15.00 -24.00 -25.21
N LEU A 369 -14.88 -22.85 -24.54
CA LEU A 369 -13.94 -21.80 -24.93
C LEU A 369 -12.55 -22.08 -24.38
N LYS A 370 -11.53 -21.88 -25.22
CA LYS A 370 -10.14 -21.96 -24.79
C LYS A 370 -9.80 -20.77 -23.91
N ILE A 371 -9.45 -21.04 -22.66
CA ILE A 371 -8.98 -20.03 -21.70
C ILE A 371 -7.47 -20.07 -21.56
N THR A 372 -6.86 -18.91 -21.35
CA THR A 372 -5.46 -18.77 -20.95
C THR A 372 -5.37 -17.86 -19.74
N GLN A 373 -4.61 -18.29 -18.75
CA GLN A 373 -4.41 -17.56 -17.49
C GLN A 373 -2.97 -17.72 -17.00
N ILE A 374 -2.47 -16.69 -16.32
CA ILE A 374 -1.14 -16.68 -15.69
C ILE A 374 -1.33 -16.57 -14.19
N SER A 375 -0.83 -17.57 -13.47
CA SER A 375 -0.85 -17.51 -12.01
C SER A 375 0.00 -16.34 -11.50
N GLY A 376 -0.38 -15.76 -10.37
CA GLY A 376 0.42 -14.71 -9.73
C GLY A 376 1.85 -15.16 -9.42
N THR A 377 2.09 -16.45 -9.19
CA THR A 377 3.44 -17.02 -9.03
C THR A 377 4.22 -16.94 -10.33
N LYS A 378 3.60 -17.31 -11.46
CA LYS A 378 4.24 -17.23 -12.77
C LYS A 378 4.52 -15.78 -13.19
N ALA A 379 3.59 -14.88 -12.91
CA ALA A 379 3.78 -13.45 -13.10
C ALA A 379 4.99 -12.92 -12.30
N ARG A 380 5.11 -13.30 -11.02
CA ARG A 380 6.26 -12.93 -10.18
C ARG A 380 7.58 -13.55 -10.65
N GLU A 381 7.56 -14.78 -11.17
CA GLU A 381 8.73 -15.37 -11.83
C GLU A 381 9.18 -14.50 -12.99
N TRP A 382 8.26 -14.09 -13.87
CA TRP A 382 8.57 -13.20 -14.98
C TRP A 382 9.13 -11.85 -14.53
N TYR A 383 8.56 -11.25 -13.48
CA TYR A 383 9.09 -10.00 -12.94
C TYR A 383 10.49 -10.15 -12.40
N ARG A 384 10.78 -11.23 -11.67
CA ARG A 384 12.10 -11.47 -11.07
C ARG A 384 13.16 -11.85 -12.10
N ASP A 385 12.78 -12.65 -13.10
CA ASP A 385 13.73 -13.21 -14.07
C ASP A 385 14.02 -12.25 -15.23
N GLY A 386 13.28 -11.13 -15.35
CA GLY A 386 13.76 -9.88 -15.92
C GLY A 386 14.07 -9.80 -17.42
N GLY A 387 14.06 -10.94 -18.12
CA GLY A 387 14.27 -11.04 -19.56
C GLY A 387 13.40 -12.08 -20.22
N VAL A 388 12.27 -12.43 -19.58
CA VAL A 388 11.21 -13.17 -20.25
C VAL A 388 10.32 -12.15 -20.95
N GLU A 389 10.21 -12.29 -22.27
CA GLU A 389 9.24 -11.52 -23.04
C GLU A 389 7.84 -11.90 -22.55
N MET A 390 7.20 -10.96 -21.85
CA MET A 390 5.83 -11.17 -21.40
C MET A 390 4.91 -11.11 -22.62
N PRO A 391 3.99 -12.06 -22.78
CA PRO A 391 3.04 -11.99 -23.87
C PRO A 391 2.26 -10.67 -23.84
N SER A 392 1.99 -10.09 -25.01
CA SER A 392 1.27 -8.81 -25.14
C SER A 392 -0.17 -8.89 -24.59
N TRP A 393 -0.77 -10.08 -24.60
CA TRP A 393 -2.05 -10.34 -23.95
C TRP A 393 -1.94 -10.42 -22.42
N PHE A 394 -0.75 -10.59 -21.85
CA PHE A 394 -0.59 -10.53 -20.41
C PHE A 394 -0.35 -9.10 -19.94
N ALA A 395 0.67 -8.43 -20.47
CA ALA A 395 1.03 -7.07 -20.09
C ALA A 395 1.31 -6.22 -21.32
N ARG A 396 0.99 -4.92 -21.23
CA ARG A 396 1.42 -3.93 -22.23
C ARG A 396 2.94 -3.91 -22.29
N ARG A 397 3.52 -3.77 -23.48
CA ARG A 397 4.97 -3.80 -23.70
C ARG A 397 5.70 -2.76 -22.85
N GLU A 398 5.16 -1.55 -22.81
CA GLU A 398 5.68 -0.41 -22.06
C GLU A 398 5.69 -0.68 -20.55
N VAL A 399 4.70 -1.41 -20.04
CA VAL A 399 4.65 -1.85 -18.63
C VAL A 399 5.70 -2.93 -18.36
N ALA A 400 5.84 -3.91 -19.27
CA ALA A 400 6.85 -4.95 -19.14
C ALA A 400 8.27 -4.37 -19.17
N GLU A 401 8.53 -3.36 -20.01
CA GLU A 401 9.80 -2.63 -20.09
C GLU A 401 10.15 -1.94 -18.76
N VAL A 402 9.21 -1.22 -18.16
CA VAL A 402 9.40 -0.57 -16.85
C VAL A 402 9.77 -1.58 -15.75
N ILE A 403 9.18 -2.78 -15.77
CA ILE A 403 9.49 -3.83 -14.80
C ILE A 403 10.90 -4.41 -15.06
N ALA A 404 11.23 -4.68 -16.33
CA ALA A 404 12.52 -5.23 -16.74
C ALA A 404 13.70 -4.29 -16.46
N GLU A 405 13.48 -2.97 -16.44
CA GLU A 405 14.51 -2.00 -16.02
C GLU A 405 14.96 -2.18 -14.57
N THR A 406 14.05 -2.60 -13.69
CA THR A 406 14.34 -2.72 -12.25
C THR A 406 14.75 -4.14 -11.86
N HIS A 407 14.26 -5.12 -12.60
CA HIS A 407 14.60 -6.52 -12.42
C HIS A 407 15.24 -7.00 -13.73
N PRO A 408 16.53 -6.79 -13.96
CA PRO A 408 17.17 -7.22 -15.19
C PRO A 408 17.30 -8.75 -15.22
N PRO A 409 17.49 -9.36 -16.40
CA PRO A 409 17.64 -10.81 -16.48
C PRO A 409 18.86 -11.32 -15.70
N ARG A 410 18.86 -12.59 -15.29
CA ARG A 410 19.96 -13.18 -14.51
C ARG A 410 21.34 -12.95 -15.13
N HIS A 411 21.44 -13.01 -16.46
CA HIS A 411 22.69 -12.73 -17.17
C HIS A 411 23.10 -11.25 -17.16
N LYS A 412 22.32 -10.33 -16.58
CA LYS A 412 22.66 -8.91 -16.36
C LYS A 412 22.69 -8.53 -14.87
N GLN A 413 22.26 -9.43 -13.97
CA GLN A 413 22.30 -9.19 -12.53
C GLN A 413 23.72 -9.22 -11.98
N GLY A 414 23.95 -8.49 -10.89
CA GLY A 414 25.15 -8.61 -10.08
C GLY A 414 25.09 -9.85 -9.18
N PHE A 415 26.23 -10.41 -8.82
CA PHE A 415 26.35 -11.52 -7.89
C PHE A 415 27.63 -11.40 -7.05
N CYS A 416 27.66 -12.07 -5.90
CA CYS A 416 28.84 -12.13 -5.03
C CYS A 416 29.38 -13.56 -5.00
N VAL A 417 30.69 -13.73 -5.20
CA VAL A 417 31.39 -15.00 -5.01
C VAL A 417 32.22 -14.86 -3.74
N TRP A 418 31.81 -15.57 -2.69
CA TRP A 418 32.44 -15.50 -1.38
C TRP A 418 33.42 -16.66 -1.16
N PHE A 419 34.73 -16.36 -1.24
CA PHE A 419 35.77 -17.34 -0.94
C PHE A 419 36.06 -17.40 0.56
N THR A 420 36.00 -18.61 1.15
CA THR A 420 36.32 -18.87 2.55
C THR A 420 37.30 -20.04 2.67
N GLY A 421 38.11 -20.07 3.73
CA GLY A 421 39.13 -21.09 3.95
C GLY A 421 40.37 -20.59 4.71
N LEU A 422 41.25 -21.52 5.07
CA LEU A 422 42.46 -21.24 5.86
C LEU A 422 43.37 -20.19 5.22
N SER A 423 44.24 -19.57 6.04
CA SER A 423 45.31 -18.72 5.52
C SER A 423 46.18 -19.50 4.53
N ALA A 424 46.64 -18.84 3.46
CA ALA A 424 47.40 -19.44 2.37
C ALA A 424 46.70 -20.57 1.58
N ALA A 425 45.39 -20.78 1.72
CA ALA A 425 44.64 -21.77 0.94
C ALA A 425 44.40 -21.37 -0.55
N GLY A 426 45.08 -20.34 -1.07
CA GLY A 426 44.95 -19.89 -2.47
C GLY A 426 43.71 -19.04 -2.79
N LYS A 427 42.98 -18.56 -1.78
CA LYS A 427 41.75 -17.77 -1.97
C LYS A 427 41.95 -16.50 -2.78
N SER A 428 42.91 -15.66 -2.39
CA SER A 428 43.22 -14.39 -3.06
C SER A 428 43.63 -14.62 -4.51
N THR A 429 44.52 -15.59 -4.75
CA THR A 429 44.93 -15.99 -6.11
C THR A 429 43.74 -16.45 -6.96
N THR A 430 42.83 -17.25 -6.39
CA THR A 430 41.64 -17.72 -7.10
C THR A 430 40.68 -16.56 -7.43
N ALA A 431 40.51 -15.63 -6.48
CA ALA A 431 39.67 -14.45 -6.66
C ALA A 431 40.23 -13.49 -7.72
N GLU A 432 41.56 -13.31 -7.79
CA GLU A 432 42.23 -12.53 -8.83
C GLU A 432 42.04 -13.16 -10.22
N VAL A 433 42.26 -14.47 -10.35
CA VAL A 433 42.05 -15.19 -11.63
C VAL A 433 40.57 -15.07 -12.06
N LEU A 434 39.63 -15.32 -11.14
CA LEU A 434 38.21 -15.18 -11.44
C LEU A 434 37.84 -13.74 -11.85
N THR A 435 38.46 -12.74 -11.24
CA THR A 435 38.24 -11.33 -11.59
C THR A 435 38.61 -11.06 -13.05
N VAL A 436 39.78 -11.53 -13.50
CA VAL A 436 40.19 -11.39 -14.91
C VAL A 436 39.21 -12.10 -15.84
N LEU A 437 38.86 -13.36 -15.55
CA LEU A 437 37.94 -14.15 -16.38
C LEU A 437 36.55 -13.48 -16.50
N LEU A 438 36.04 -12.88 -15.42
CA LEU A 438 34.76 -12.18 -15.44
C LEU A 438 34.85 -10.86 -16.21
N GLN A 439 35.96 -10.12 -16.11
CA GLN A 439 36.20 -8.90 -16.88
C GLN A 439 36.32 -9.19 -18.38
N GLU A 440 36.95 -10.29 -18.78
CA GLU A 440 36.98 -10.76 -20.18
C GLU A 440 35.58 -11.04 -20.73
N LEU A 441 34.65 -11.50 -19.88
CA LEU A 441 33.23 -11.65 -20.21
C LEU A 441 32.43 -10.35 -20.17
N GLY A 442 33.10 -9.19 -20.05
CA GLY A 442 32.48 -7.87 -20.05
C GLY A 442 31.78 -7.49 -18.73
N ARG A 443 32.11 -8.15 -17.62
CA ARG A 443 31.55 -7.80 -16.30
C ARG A 443 32.36 -6.72 -15.62
N GLN A 444 31.66 -5.84 -14.90
CA GLN A 444 32.29 -5.00 -13.90
C GLN A 444 32.47 -5.81 -12.62
N VAL A 445 33.70 -5.92 -12.15
CA VAL A 445 34.08 -6.73 -10.98
C VAL A 445 34.73 -5.84 -9.93
N THR A 446 34.26 -5.94 -8.70
CA THR A 446 34.89 -5.33 -7.52
C THR A 446 35.46 -6.46 -6.66
N LEU A 447 36.78 -6.47 -6.45
CA LEU A 447 37.46 -7.43 -5.59
C LEU A 447 37.62 -6.85 -4.18
N LEU A 448 37.09 -7.54 -3.18
CA LEU A 448 37.28 -7.22 -1.76
C LEU A 448 38.14 -8.29 -1.12
N ASP A 449 39.46 -8.13 -1.20
CA ASP A 449 40.39 -9.05 -0.54
C ASP A 449 40.40 -8.84 0.98
N GLY A 450 40.63 -9.91 1.75
CA GLY A 450 40.63 -9.87 3.21
C GLY A 450 41.62 -8.85 3.80
N ASP A 451 42.77 -8.63 3.16
CA ASP A 451 43.73 -7.65 3.63
C ASP A 451 43.33 -6.21 3.26
N VAL A 452 42.59 -6.03 2.16
CA VAL A 452 42.02 -4.73 1.75
C VAL A 452 40.85 -4.34 2.65
N VAL A 453 39.96 -5.29 2.96
CA VAL A 453 38.85 -5.07 3.90
C VAL A 453 39.36 -4.68 5.28
N ARG A 454 40.41 -5.36 5.78
CA ARG A 454 41.06 -5.02 7.07
C ARG A 454 41.68 -3.64 7.12
N ASN A 455 42.12 -3.09 5.99
CA ASN A 455 42.75 -1.77 5.98
C ASN A 455 41.75 -0.64 5.75
N LEU A 456 40.60 -0.91 5.12
CA LEU A 456 39.67 0.13 4.65
C LEU A 456 38.31 0.12 5.35
N LEU A 457 37.88 -1.01 5.93
CA LEU A 457 36.51 -1.22 6.38
C LEU A 457 36.36 -1.80 7.80
N SER A 458 37.45 -2.28 8.43
CA SER A 458 37.39 -2.91 9.76
C SER A 458 38.56 -2.58 10.66
#